data_AF-A0A126Z3X3-F1
#
_entry.id   AF-A0A126Z3X3-F1
#
_cell.length_a   1.000
_cell.length_b   1.000
_cell.length_c   1.000
_cell.angle_alpha   90.00
_cell.angle_beta   90.00
_cell.angle_gamma   90.00
#
_symmetry.space_group_name_H-M   'P 1'
#
loop_
_entity.id
_entity.type
_entity.pdbx_description
1 polymer ?
#
loop_
_entity_poly.entity_id
_entity_poly.type
_entity_poly.pdbx_seq_one_letter_code
_entity_poly.pdbx_strand_id
1 'polypeptide(L)'
;MADFFSRFRRQQAGPDSGPAGEPSALDRWLARGDDETQAWATARPGPTADEIASRISSVPKSFVEEGVDLVALGGDVLDQIFLGETAGPPAHGLPSDVVDVLTAISTGSSDAARSAAAITLWVYASDDEFGPTTPPITQFWAPRVIAALAWRLSSAVDPSEWVSDAERRDEAARTLLLWSGFLPGGEDIDTARSLFAMRDSLQRNQAMAAALAQQQHRLDVTRQLTEARAREAAARYSSE
;
A
#
# COMPACT_ATOMS: atom_id res chain seq x y z
N MET A 1 1.15 12.46 -16.82
CA MET A 1 1.15 11.91 -15.44
C MET A 1 1.63 12.92 -14.39
N ALA A 2 2.77 13.60 -14.57
CA ALA A 2 3.30 14.56 -13.58
C ALA A 2 2.34 15.72 -13.18
N ASP A 3 1.55 16.23 -14.12
CA ASP A 3 0.63 17.36 -13.87
C ASP A 3 -0.65 16.96 -13.09
N PHE A 4 -0.98 15.66 -13.10
CA PHE A 4 -2.11 15.10 -12.34
C PHE A 4 -1.76 14.94 -10.85
N PHE A 5 -0.55 14.45 -10.56
CA PHE A 5 -0.07 14.27 -9.18
C PHE A 5 0.15 15.60 -8.44
N SER A 6 0.50 16.68 -9.15
CA SER A 6 0.61 18.03 -8.57
C SER A 6 -0.75 18.57 -8.07
N ARG A 7 -1.85 18.23 -8.77
CA ARG A 7 -3.20 18.60 -8.35
C ARG A 7 -3.71 17.75 -7.18
N PHE A 8 -3.34 16.47 -7.14
CA PHE A 8 -3.64 15.56 -6.03
C PHE A 8 -3.06 16.06 -4.69
N ARG A 9 -1.80 16.51 -4.69
CA ARG A 9 -1.12 17.06 -3.49
C ARG A 9 -1.82 18.30 -2.90
N ARG A 10 -2.57 19.06 -3.72
CA ARG A 10 -3.29 20.26 -3.26
C ARG A 10 -4.68 19.94 -2.69
N GLN A 11 -5.23 18.74 -2.93
CA GLN A 11 -6.61 18.38 -2.59
C GLN A 11 -6.71 17.46 -1.35
N GLN A 12 -5.61 16.82 -0.91
CA GLN A 12 -5.54 16.06 0.35
C GLN A 12 -5.20 16.90 1.60
N ALA A 13 -5.26 18.23 1.51
CA ALA A 13 -5.06 19.11 2.68
C ALA A 13 -6.31 19.13 3.59
N GLY A 14 -6.48 18.07 4.39
CA GLY A 14 -7.41 17.97 5.52
C GLY A 14 -7.59 16.52 5.98
N PRO A 15 -8.04 16.26 7.23
CA PRO A 15 -7.43 16.62 8.50
C PRO A 15 -6.21 15.74 8.88
N ASP A 16 -5.74 14.83 8.02
CA ASP A 16 -4.53 14.01 8.24
C ASP A 16 -3.23 14.72 7.84
N SER A 17 -3.21 16.04 8.00
CA SER A 17 -1.95 16.79 7.93
C SER A 17 -1.17 16.50 9.21
N GLY A 18 -0.31 15.49 9.17
CA GLY A 18 0.82 15.40 10.10
C GLY A 18 1.56 16.74 10.19
N PRO A 19 2.36 16.96 11.25
CA PRO A 19 3.01 18.25 11.48
C PRO A 19 3.70 18.74 10.20
N ALA A 20 3.37 19.98 9.81
CA ALA A 20 3.63 20.53 8.50
C ALA A 20 5.05 20.24 7.97
N GLY A 21 5.18 19.31 7.02
CA GLY A 21 6.42 19.05 6.28
C GLY A 21 6.75 17.59 6.00
N GLU A 22 6.19 16.62 6.74
CA GLU A 22 6.49 15.21 6.49
C GLU A 22 5.69 14.65 5.30
N PRO A 23 6.33 13.91 4.37
CA PRO A 23 5.63 13.24 3.30
C PRO A 23 4.74 12.13 3.87
N SER A 24 3.49 12.07 3.42
CA SER A 24 2.54 11.03 3.79
C SER A 24 3.07 9.64 3.42
N ALA A 25 2.51 8.59 4.03
CA ALA A 25 2.83 7.21 3.67
C ALA A 25 2.69 6.99 2.15
N LEU A 26 1.59 7.46 1.55
CA LEU A 26 1.37 7.35 0.11
C LEU A 26 2.39 8.16 -0.71
N ASP A 27 2.79 9.36 -0.28
CA ASP A 27 3.85 10.13 -0.95
C ASP A 27 5.17 9.37 -0.97
N ARG A 28 5.52 8.67 0.13
CA ARG A 28 6.73 7.85 0.22
C ARG A 28 6.66 6.66 -0.74
N TRP A 29 5.51 5.99 -0.83
CA TRP A 29 5.30 4.93 -1.83
C TRP A 29 5.49 5.46 -3.26
N LEU A 30 4.84 6.57 -3.60
CA LEU A 30 4.94 7.17 -4.93
C LEU A 30 6.37 7.60 -5.28
N ALA A 31 7.14 8.09 -4.30
CA ALA A 31 8.53 8.49 -4.48
C ALA A 31 9.48 7.32 -4.78
N ARG A 32 9.14 6.09 -4.37
CA ARG A 32 9.93 4.89 -4.71
C ARG A 32 9.87 4.55 -6.21
N GLY A 33 8.75 4.89 -6.87
CA GLY A 33 8.59 4.64 -8.31
C GLY A 33 8.49 3.16 -8.69
N ASP A 34 8.05 2.30 -7.77
CA ASP A 34 7.81 0.88 -8.04
C ASP A 34 6.74 0.71 -9.16
N ASP A 35 7.07 -0.01 -10.23
CA ASP A 35 6.23 -0.16 -11.42
C ASP A 35 5.29 -1.37 -11.31
N GLU A 36 3.99 -1.09 -11.16
CA GLU A 36 2.93 -2.10 -11.10
C GLU A 36 2.77 -2.87 -12.43
N THR A 37 2.95 -2.20 -13.57
CA THR A 37 2.86 -2.85 -14.89
C THR A 37 3.97 -3.88 -15.05
N GLN A 38 5.18 -3.52 -14.62
CA GLN A 38 6.30 -4.45 -14.60
C GLN A 38 6.05 -5.59 -13.60
N ALA A 39 5.51 -5.31 -12.41
CA ALA A 39 5.15 -6.33 -11.42
C ALA A 39 4.21 -7.39 -12.00
N TRP A 40 3.16 -6.96 -12.72
CA TRP A 40 2.25 -7.88 -13.42
C TRP A 40 2.93 -8.64 -14.55
N ALA A 41 3.79 -7.99 -15.33
CA ALA A 41 4.46 -8.60 -16.47
C ALA A 41 5.47 -9.70 -16.07
N THR A 42 6.04 -9.61 -14.87
CA THR A 42 7.02 -10.58 -14.35
C THR A 42 6.42 -11.57 -13.34
N ALA A 43 5.13 -11.43 -13.00
CA ALA A 43 4.47 -12.28 -12.03
C ALA A 43 4.40 -13.73 -12.54
N ARG A 44 4.74 -14.67 -11.65
CA ARG A 44 4.69 -16.12 -11.90
C ARG A 44 3.66 -16.79 -10.98
N PRO A 45 3.17 -18.00 -11.28
CA PRO A 45 2.28 -18.72 -10.37
C PRO A 45 2.90 -18.85 -8.97
N GLY A 46 2.12 -18.50 -7.94
CA GLY A 46 2.55 -18.48 -6.55
C GLY A 46 1.58 -19.20 -5.60
N PRO A 47 1.76 -19.00 -4.29
CA PRO A 47 0.82 -19.47 -3.26
C PRO A 47 -0.59 -18.93 -3.48
N THR A 48 -1.59 -19.59 -2.90
CA THR A 48 -2.97 -19.09 -2.96
C THR A 48 -3.15 -17.82 -2.12
N ALA A 49 -4.07 -16.94 -2.51
CA ALA A 49 -4.40 -15.77 -1.69
C ALA A 49 -4.92 -16.18 -0.30
N ASP A 50 -5.68 -17.27 -0.20
CA ASP A 50 -6.21 -17.81 1.06
C ASP A 50 -5.12 -18.28 2.03
N GLU A 51 -4.04 -18.85 1.51
CA GLU A 51 -2.88 -19.26 2.33
C GLU A 51 -2.21 -18.03 2.97
N ILE A 52 -2.00 -16.97 2.19
CA ILE A 52 -1.42 -15.71 2.70
C ILE A 52 -2.40 -15.00 3.63
N ALA A 53 -3.70 -15.00 3.30
CA ALA A 53 -4.73 -14.46 4.17
C ALA A 53 -4.74 -15.19 5.53
N SER A 54 -4.61 -16.51 5.56
CA SER A 54 -4.56 -17.29 6.80
C SER A 54 -3.40 -16.85 7.72
N ARG A 55 -2.22 -16.60 7.14
CA ARG A 55 -1.06 -16.05 7.87
C ARG A 55 -1.32 -14.63 8.38
N ILE A 56 -1.91 -13.76 7.57
CA ILE A 56 -2.26 -12.40 8.01
C ILE A 56 -3.25 -12.44 9.19
N SER A 57 -4.24 -13.34 9.17
CA SER A 57 -5.23 -13.45 10.25
C SER A 57 -4.68 -13.97 11.58
N SER A 58 -3.51 -14.62 11.56
CA SER A 58 -2.90 -15.26 12.73
C SER A 58 -1.80 -14.42 13.36
N VAL A 59 -1.61 -13.17 12.91
CA VAL A 59 -0.56 -12.30 13.45
C VAL A 59 -0.64 -12.21 14.98
N PRO A 60 0.44 -12.58 15.70
CA PRO A 60 0.48 -12.45 17.14
C PRO A 60 0.41 -10.98 17.54
N LYS A 61 -0.28 -10.68 18.65
CA LYS A 61 -0.34 -9.30 19.17
C LYS A 61 1.04 -8.71 19.42
N SER A 62 2.00 -9.53 19.85
CA SER A 62 3.39 -9.12 20.11
C SER A 62 4.12 -8.58 18.88
N PHE A 63 3.67 -8.89 17.65
CA PHE A 63 4.25 -8.30 16.43
C PHE A 63 3.77 -6.87 16.20
N VAL A 64 2.54 -6.53 16.58
CA VAL A 64 1.89 -5.24 16.26
C VAL A 64 1.87 -4.26 17.44
N GLU A 65 2.56 -4.57 18.52
CA GLU A 65 2.69 -3.68 19.68
C GLU A 65 3.54 -2.44 19.36
N GLU A 66 3.16 -1.28 19.93
CA GLU A 66 3.78 0.03 19.64
C GLU A 66 5.30 0.04 19.89
N GLY A 67 5.78 -0.74 20.85
CA GLY A 67 7.18 -0.83 21.27
C GLY A 67 8.09 -1.72 20.42
N VAL A 68 7.58 -2.35 19.35
CA VAL A 68 8.40 -3.22 18.50
C VAL A 68 9.43 -2.40 17.71
N ASP A 69 10.70 -2.78 17.84
CA ASP A 69 11.77 -2.30 16.96
C ASP A 69 11.72 -3.08 15.64
N LEU A 70 11.22 -2.43 14.60
CA LEU A 70 11.03 -3.07 13.30
C LEU A 70 12.34 -3.48 12.63
N VAL A 71 13.45 -2.77 12.89
CA VAL A 71 14.75 -3.11 12.29
C VAL A 71 15.31 -4.35 12.97
N ALA A 72 15.23 -4.43 14.30
CA ALA A 72 15.61 -5.63 15.05
C ALA A 72 14.74 -6.83 14.67
N LEU A 73 13.41 -6.65 14.62
CA LEU A 73 12.47 -7.68 14.19
C LEU A 73 12.76 -8.16 12.76
N GLY A 74 13.03 -7.22 11.84
CA GLY A 74 13.44 -7.56 10.49
C GLY A 74 14.70 -8.41 10.48
N GLY A 75 15.69 -8.08 11.31
CA GLY A 75 16.91 -8.86 11.48
C GLY A 75 16.60 -10.28 11.92
N ASP A 76 15.80 -10.45 12.97
CA ASP A 76 15.45 -11.78 13.48
C ASP A 76 14.69 -12.63 12.44
N VAL A 77 13.78 -12.02 11.68
CA VAL A 77 12.92 -12.73 10.72
C VAL A 77 13.66 -13.04 9.41
N LEU A 78 14.42 -12.09 8.88
CA LEU A 78 15.00 -12.21 7.55
C LEU A 78 16.41 -12.80 7.60
N ASP A 79 17.24 -12.48 8.60
CA ASP A 79 18.64 -12.97 8.70
C ASP A 79 18.71 -14.49 8.93
N GLN A 80 17.70 -15.08 9.59
CA GLN A 80 17.62 -16.53 9.81
C GLN A 80 17.43 -17.34 8.51
N ILE A 81 16.91 -16.72 7.44
CA ILE A 81 16.53 -17.40 6.19
C ILE A 81 17.58 -17.18 5.09
N PHE A 82 18.39 -16.10 5.16
CA PHE A 82 19.54 -15.88 4.28
C PHE A 82 20.72 -16.84 4.51
N LEU A 83 20.67 -17.67 5.56
CA LEU A 83 21.69 -18.70 5.88
C LEU A 83 21.56 -20.00 5.04
N GLY A 84 20.56 -20.10 4.16
CA GLY A 84 20.36 -21.24 3.26
C GLY A 84 21.13 -21.13 1.94
N GLU A 85 22.14 -21.99 1.78
CA GLU A 85 22.83 -22.35 0.51
C GLU A 85 23.43 -21.21 -0.36
N THR A 86 24.47 -20.52 0.13
CA THR A 86 25.55 -20.10 -0.76
C THR A 86 26.92 -20.38 -0.15
N ALA A 87 27.81 -20.97 -0.96
CA ALA A 87 29.19 -21.28 -0.61
C ALA A 87 30.03 -19.99 -0.52
N GLY A 88 29.88 -19.27 0.58
CA GLY A 88 30.64 -18.07 0.93
C GLY A 88 30.52 -17.77 2.43
N PRO A 89 31.42 -16.98 3.02
CA PRO A 89 31.22 -16.53 4.40
C PRO A 89 29.87 -15.80 4.48
N PRO A 90 29.03 -16.09 5.49
CA PRO A 90 27.73 -15.44 5.64
C PRO A 90 27.92 -13.93 5.68
N ALA A 91 27.27 -13.23 4.76
CA ALA A 91 27.05 -11.80 4.93
C ALA A 91 26.04 -11.68 6.08
N HIS A 92 26.56 -11.51 7.30
CA HIS A 92 25.72 -11.30 8.48
C HIS A 92 25.02 -9.94 8.36
N GLY A 93 23.69 -9.94 8.48
CA GLY A 93 22.89 -8.72 8.55
C GLY A 93 21.95 -8.51 7.36
N LEU A 94 20.90 -7.75 7.62
CA LEU A 94 19.89 -7.37 6.64
C LEU A 94 20.51 -6.68 5.42
N PRO A 95 20.00 -6.95 4.20
CA PRO A 95 20.24 -6.11 3.04
C PRO A 95 19.97 -4.62 3.36
N SER A 96 20.84 -3.72 2.88
CA SER A 96 20.77 -2.30 3.24
C SER A 96 19.45 -1.64 2.85
N ASP A 97 18.84 -2.08 1.75
CA ASP A 97 17.54 -1.61 1.28
C ASP A 97 16.38 -2.00 2.21
N VAL A 98 16.43 -3.19 2.82
CA VAL A 98 15.50 -3.59 3.88
C VAL A 98 15.66 -2.68 5.10
N VAL A 99 16.90 -2.47 5.56
CA VAL A 99 17.20 -1.60 6.70
C VAL A 99 16.70 -0.18 6.45
N ASP A 100 16.95 0.37 5.26
CA ASP A 100 16.51 1.71 4.88
C ASP A 100 14.99 1.84 4.93
N VAL A 101 14.26 0.87 4.37
CA VAL A 101 12.79 0.86 4.38
C VAL A 101 12.25 0.76 5.81
N LEU A 102 12.75 -0.19 6.61
CA LEU A 102 12.29 -0.38 7.99
C LEU A 102 12.64 0.80 8.89
N THR A 103 13.81 1.41 8.70
CA THR A 103 14.21 2.65 9.40
C THR A 103 13.30 3.80 9.01
N ALA A 104 13.02 3.97 7.71
CA ALA A 104 12.12 5.02 7.22
C ALA A 104 10.67 4.85 7.74
N ILE A 105 10.19 3.61 7.89
CA ILE A 105 8.89 3.31 8.51
C ILE A 105 8.94 3.62 10.02
N SER A 106 9.97 3.15 10.71
CA SER A 106 10.10 3.29 12.18
C SER A 106 10.21 4.74 12.63
N THR A 107 10.91 5.56 11.86
CA THR A 107 11.10 7.00 12.09
C THR A 107 9.95 7.85 11.55
N GLY A 108 9.07 7.26 10.75
CA GLY A 108 7.86 7.93 10.28
C GLY A 108 6.80 8.04 11.39
N SER A 109 5.87 8.97 11.21
CA SER A 109 4.80 9.29 12.17
C SER A 109 3.54 8.40 12.04
N SER A 110 3.57 7.36 11.20
CA SER A 110 2.39 6.53 10.91
C SER A 110 2.43 5.19 11.64
N ASP A 111 1.60 5.04 12.66
CA ASP A 111 1.39 3.77 13.38
C ASP A 111 0.82 2.67 12.49
N ALA A 112 -0.02 3.06 11.52
CA ALA A 112 -0.54 2.16 10.49
C ALA A 112 0.61 1.61 9.62
N ALA A 113 1.58 2.44 9.22
CA ALA A 113 2.74 1.96 8.46
C ALA A 113 3.60 0.99 9.27
N ARG A 114 3.81 1.28 10.57
CA ARG A 114 4.56 0.39 11.48
C ARG A 114 3.86 -0.96 11.65
N SER A 115 2.56 -0.93 11.92
CA SER A 115 1.74 -2.14 12.09
C SER A 115 1.70 -3.00 10.81
N ALA A 116 1.56 -2.36 9.65
CA ALA A 116 1.60 -3.04 8.35
C ALA A 116 2.95 -3.71 8.07
N ALA A 117 4.06 -3.05 8.40
CA ALA A 117 5.39 -3.63 8.26
C ALA A 117 5.56 -4.86 9.17
N ALA A 118 5.11 -4.77 10.42
CA ALA A 118 5.15 -5.89 11.35
C ALA A 118 4.30 -7.08 10.88
N ILE A 119 3.07 -6.84 10.40
CA ILE A 119 2.23 -7.90 9.80
C ILE A 119 2.93 -8.55 8.60
N THR A 120 3.62 -7.75 7.77
CA THR A 120 4.38 -8.28 6.63
C THR A 120 5.54 -9.16 7.09
N LEU A 121 6.29 -8.73 8.12
CA LEU A 121 7.37 -9.53 8.73
C LEU A 121 6.83 -10.82 9.36
N TRP A 122 5.65 -10.78 9.98
CA TRP A 122 4.98 -11.99 10.47
C TRP A 122 4.73 -13.00 9.35
N VAL A 123 4.26 -12.55 8.17
CA VAL A 123 4.03 -13.47 7.04
C VAL A 123 5.32 -14.22 6.68
N TYR A 124 6.47 -13.56 6.68
CA TYR A 124 7.77 -14.21 6.45
C TYR A 124 8.21 -15.13 7.59
N ALA A 125 7.89 -14.78 8.85
CA ALA A 125 8.26 -15.57 10.03
C ALA A 125 7.35 -16.79 10.27
N SER A 126 6.13 -16.76 9.74
CA SER A 126 5.07 -17.72 10.04
C SER A 126 5.26 -19.13 9.46
N ASP A 127 6.38 -19.39 8.77
CA ASP A 127 6.68 -20.71 8.19
C ASP A 127 6.79 -21.81 9.26
N ASP A 128 7.23 -21.50 10.47
CA ASP A 128 7.27 -22.48 11.56
C ASP A 128 5.87 -22.90 12.04
N GLU A 129 4.86 -22.04 11.87
CA GLU A 129 3.47 -22.30 12.27
C GLU A 129 2.64 -22.90 11.13
N PHE A 130 2.82 -22.40 9.91
CA PHE A 130 2.00 -22.77 8.74
C PHE A 130 2.71 -23.73 7.77
N GLY A 131 3.98 -24.05 8.00
CA GLY A 131 4.86 -24.66 7.00
C GLY A 131 5.31 -23.63 5.96
N PRO A 132 6.26 -23.94 5.07
CA PRO A 132 6.67 -23.04 3.99
C PRO A 132 5.61 -22.93 2.89
N THR A 133 5.45 -21.75 2.28
CA THR A 133 4.57 -21.60 1.12
C THR A 133 5.10 -22.36 -0.10
N THR A 134 4.21 -22.78 -0.99
CA THR A 134 4.59 -23.44 -2.25
C THR A 134 4.08 -22.66 -3.47
N PRO A 135 4.95 -22.05 -4.28
CA PRO A 135 6.40 -21.87 -4.09
C PRO A 135 6.74 -20.94 -2.89
N PRO A 136 7.97 -21.02 -2.34
CA PRO A 136 8.40 -20.14 -1.26
C PRO A 136 8.40 -18.67 -1.68
N ILE A 137 7.91 -17.79 -0.79
CA ILE A 137 8.02 -16.35 -0.97
C ILE A 137 9.44 -15.92 -0.61
N THR A 138 10.24 -15.59 -1.63
CA THR A 138 11.61 -15.14 -1.44
C THR A 138 11.68 -13.76 -0.79
N GLN A 139 12.63 -13.59 0.12
CA GLN A 139 12.93 -12.34 0.81
C GLN A 139 13.63 -11.31 -0.10
N PHE A 140 14.07 -11.71 -1.30
CA PHE A 140 14.62 -10.78 -2.29
C PHE A 140 13.70 -9.59 -2.57
N TRP A 141 12.38 -9.81 -2.54
CA TRP A 141 11.39 -8.75 -2.75
C TRP A 141 10.94 -8.05 -1.46
N ALA A 142 11.48 -8.41 -0.30
CA ALA A 142 11.02 -7.91 1.00
C ALA A 142 10.99 -6.38 1.10
N PRO A 143 12.01 -5.60 0.67
CA PRO A 143 11.94 -4.13 0.76
C PRO A 143 10.73 -3.56 0.00
N ARG A 144 10.44 -4.11 -1.18
CA ARG A 144 9.33 -3.70 -2.05
C ARG A 144 7.99 -4.11 -1.47
N VAL A 145 7.87 -5.34 -0.96
CA VAL A 145 6.66 -5.85 -0.32
C VAL A 145 6.33 -5.06 0.94
N ILE A 146 7.31 -4.90 1.85
CA ILE A 146 7.16 -4.14 3.09
C ILE A 146 6.73 -2.71 2.77
N ALA A 147 7.36 -2.03 1.81
CA ALA A 147 6.95 -0.69 1.41
C ALA A 147 5.53 -0.66 0.82
N ALA A 148 5.14 -1.65 0.01
CA ALA A 148 3.80 -1.69 -0.56
C ALA A 148 2.72 -1.82 0.53
N LEU A 149 2.90 -2.70 1.51
CA LEU A 149 1.93 -2.84 2.59
C LEU A 149 1.99 -1.62 3.53
N ALA A 150 3.19 -1.22 3.96
CA ALA A 150 3.39 -0.16 4.94
C ALA A 150 3.08 1.24 4.44
N TRP A 151 3.21 1.53 3.14
CA TRP A 151 3.03 2.87 2.60
C TRP A 151 1.87 2.99 1.62
N ARG A 152 1.65 2.00 0.75
CA ARG A 152 0.54 2.03 -0.22
C ARG A 152 -0.77 1.58 0.43
N LEU A 153 -0.83 0.35 0.93
CA LEU A 153 -2.11 -0.21 1.39
C LEU A 153 -2.57 0.39 2.72
N SER A 154 -1.67 0.57 3.69
CA SER A 154 -2.00 1.17 5.00
C SER A 154 -2.54 2.60 4.88
N SER A 155 -2.23 3.31 3.78
CA SER A 155 -2.76 4.65 3.50
C SER A 155 -4.23 4.65 3.08
N ALA A 156 -4.77 3.48 2.69
CA ALA A 156 -6.14 3.31 2.24
C ALA A 156 -6.99 2.46 3.20
N VAL A 157 -6.37 1.52 3.93
CA VAL A 157 -7.04 0.56 4.81
C VAL A 157 -6.21 0.39 6.08
N ASP A 158 -6.84 0.52 7.25
CA ASP A 158 -6.17 0.29 8.53
C ASP A 158 -5.70 -1.18 8.65
N PRO A 159 -4.44 -1.44 9.05
CA PRO A 159 -3.92 -2.80 9.14
C PRO A 159 -4.68 -3.72 10.11
N SER A 160 -5.38 -3.17 11.11
CA SER A 160 -6.24 -3.95 12.00
C SER A 160 -7.44 -4.57 11.26
N GLU A 161 -7.89 -3.95 10.16
CA GLU A 161 -8.91 -4.52 9.29
C GLU A 161 -8.36 -5.68 8.46
N TRP A 162 -7.07 -5.72 8.13
CA TRP A 162 -6.49 -6.87 7.41
C TRP A 162 -6.59 -8.14 8.26
N VAL A 163 -6.48 -8.00 9.58
CA VAL A 163 -6.61 -9.10 10.53
C VAL A 163 -8.08 -9.46 10.78
N SER A 164 -8.98 -8.49 10.85
CA SER A 164 -10.37 -8.71 11.30
C SER A 164 -11.41 -8.86 10.18
N ASP A 165 -11.18 -8.27 9.01
CA ASP A 165 -12.09 -8.25 7.87
C ASP A 165 -11.56 -9.11 6.72
N ALA A 166 -12.37 -10.06 6.24
CA ALA A 166 -11.95 -11.01 5.22
C ALA A 166 -11.69 -10.37 3.85
N GLU A 167 -12.42 -9.31 3.48
CA GLU A 167 -12.20 -8.59 2.22
C GLU A 167 -10.90 -7.79 2.27
N ARG A 168 -10.61 -7.11 3.39
CA ARG A 168 -9.34 -6.39 3.59
C ARG A 168 -8.14 -7.32 3.67
N ARG A 169 -8.35 -8.50 4.23
CA ARG A 169 -7.34 -9.55 4.28
C ARG A 169 -6.99 -10.08 2.90
N ASP A 170 -7.99 -10.34 2.06
CA ASP A 170 -7.79 -10.74 0.66
C ASP A 170 -7.05 -9.64 -0.14
N GLU A 171 -7.41 -8.37 0.08
CA GLU A 171 -6.70 -7.22 -0.52
C GLU A 171 -5.22 -7.18 -0.12
N ALA A 172 -4.92 -7.35 1.17
CA ALA A 172 -3.55 -7.39 1.68
C ALA A 172 -2.76 -8.59 1.16
N ALA A 173 -3.36 -9.78 1.13
CA ALA A 173 -2.76 -11.00 0.59
C ALA A 173 -2.39 -10.85 -0.90
N ARG A 174 -3.32 -10.33 -1.71
CA ARG A 174 -3.08 -10.10 -3.15
C ARG A 174 -2.01 -9.03 -3.39
N THR A 175 -2.01 -7.97 -2.58
CA THR A 175 -0.96 -6.94 -2.60
C THR A 175 0.41 -7.55 -2.29
N LEU A 176 0.51 -8.35 -1.24
CA LEU A 176 1.76 -9.04 -0.88
C LEU A 176 2.25 -9.94 -2.02
N LEU A 177 1.36 -10.76 -2.60
CA LEU A 177 1.72 -11.67 -3.70
C LEU A 177 2.21 -10.92 -4.95
N LEU A 178 1.48 -9.89 -5.40
CA LEU A 178 1.88 -9.08 -6.56
C LEU A 178 3.27 -8.46 -6.34
N TRP A 179 3.48 -7.83 -5.18
CA TRP A 179 4.76 -7.18 -4.89
C TRP A 179 5.89 -8.17 -4.62
N SER A 180 5.56 -9.43 -4.30
CA SER A 180 6.49 -10.58 -4.24
C SER A 180 6.78 -11.23 -5.61
N GLY A 181 6.16 -10.75 -6.69
CA GLY A 181 6.33 -11.27 -8.04
C GLY A 181 5.48 -12.52 -8.33
N PHE A 182 4.35 -12.68 -7.66
CA PHE A 182 3.46 -13.83 -7.80
C PHE A 182 2.05 -13.47 -8.24
N LEU A 183 1.45 -14.36 -9.03
CA LEU A 183 0.01 -14.49 -9.20
C LEU A 183 -0.53 -15.44 -8.11
N PRO A 184 -1.73 -15.20 -7.55
CA PRO A 184 -2.36 -16.16 -6.66
C PRO A 184 -2.50 -17.55 -7.30
N GLY A 185 -2.22 -18.59 -6.53
CA GLY A 185 -2.30 -19.97 -7.00
C GLY A 185 -3.66 -20.33 -7.58
N GLY A 186 -3.66 -20.87 -8.80
CA GLY A 186 -4.88 -21.25 -9.53
C GLY A 186 -5.52 -20.13 -10.35
N GLU A 187 -5.00 -18.89 -10.28
CA GLU A 187 -5.48 -17.77 -11.08
C GLU A 187 -4.58 -17.51 -12.29
N ASP A 188 -5.18 -17.22 -13.45
CA ASP A 188 -4.45 -16.63 -14.58
C ASP A 188 -4.26 -15.12 -14.39
N ILE A 189 -3.44 -14.50 -15.26
CA ILE A 189 -3.10 -13.09 -15.14
C ILE A 189 -4.34 -12.18 -15.25
N ASP A 190 -5.30 -12.50 -16.10
CA ASP A 190 -6.49 -11.68 -16.33
C ASP A 190 -7.43 -11.74 -15.12
N THR A 191 -7.61 -12.94 -14.55
CA THR A 191 -8.40 -13.18 -13.33
C THR A 191 -7.75 -12.47 -12.14
N ALA A 192 -6.45 -12.68 -11.93
CA ALA A 192 -5.72 -12.08 -10.82
C ALA A 192 -5.76 -10.55 -10.86
N ARG A 193 -5.58 -9.94 -12.04
CA ARG A 193 -5.68 -8.48 -12.23
C ARG A 193 -7.09 -7.96 -11.99
N SER A 194 -8.10 -8.68 -12.47
CA SER A 194 -9.51 -8.29 -12.30
C SER A 194 -9.92 -8.30 -10.83
N LEU A 195 -9.54 -9.35 -10.09
CA LEU A 195 -9.81 -9.46 -8.66
C LEU A 195 -9.00 -8.44 -7.85
N PHE A 196 -7.73 -8.22 -8.19
CA PHE A 196 -6.91 -7.19 -7.56
C PHE A 196 -7.55 -5.80 -7.72
N ALA A 197 -7.91 -5.41 -8.95
CA ALA A 197 -8.55 -4.12 -9.23
C ALA A 197 -9.91 -3.95 -8.53
N MET A 198 -10.68 -5.05 -8.38
CA MET A 198 -11.94 -5.04 -7.64
C MET A 198 -11.74 -4.76 -6.15
N ARG A 199 -10.66 -5.30 -5.56
CA ARG A 199 -10.33 -5.18 -4.14
C ARG A 199 -9.57 -3.91 -3.78
N ASP A 200 -8.82 -3.33 -4.73
CA ASP A 200 -7.92 -2.20 -4.46
C ASP A 200 -8.66 -0.94 -3.97
N SER A 201 -8.63 -0.75 -2.65
CA SER A 201 -9.21 0.37 -1.94
C SER A 201 -8.58 1.69 -2.33
N LEU A 202 -7.28 1.69 -2.66
CA LEU A 202 -6.60 2.90 -3.12
C LEU A 202 -7.21 3.39 -4.43
N GLN A 203 -7.38 2.48 -5.40
CA GLN A 203 -8.01 2.80 -6.69
C GLN A 203 -9.48 3.24 -6.50
N ARG A 204 -10.22 2.56 -5.62
CA ARG A 204 -11.61 2.90 -5.30
C ARG A 204 -11.73 4.29 -4.69
N ASN A 205 -10.89 4.62 -3.71
CA ASN A 205 -10.84 5.92 -3.04
C ASN A 205 -10.48 7.04 -4.02
N GLN A 206 -9.52 6.78 -4.92
CA GLN A 206 -9.15 7.72 -5.99
C GLN A 206 -10.32 8.00 -6.96
N ALA A 207 -11.04 6.95 -7.38
CA ALA A 207 -12.20 7.11 -8.26
C ALA A 207 -13.32 7.94 -7.59
N MET A 208 -13.58 7.70 -6.31
CA MET A 208 -14.54 8.49 -5.53
C MET A 208 -14.13 9.96 -5.40
N ALA A 209 -12.86 10.22 -5.08
CA ALA A 209 -12.32 11.58 -4.98
C ALA A 209 -12.41 12.32 -6.33
N ALA A 210 -12.08 11.65 -7.44
CA ALA A 210 -12.19 12.23 -8.77
C ALA A 210 -13.64 12.57 -9.15
N ALA A 211 -14.60 11.69 -8.83
CA ALA A 211 -16.01 11.92 -9.06
C ALA A 211 -16.53 13.13 -8.24
N LEU A 212 -16.11 13.26 -6.98
CA LEU A 212 -16.46 14.39 -6.13
C LEU A 212 -15.91 15.71 -6.69
N ALA A 213 -14.63 15.74 -7.11
CA ALA A 213 -14.01 16.91 -7.72
C ALA A 213 -14.73 17.34 -9.01
N GLN A 214 -15.13 16.37 -9.84
CA GLN A 214 -15.92 16.66 -11.05
C GLN A 214 -17.30 17.24 -10.70
N GLN A 215 -17.96 16.72 -9.66
CA GLN A 215 -19.24 17.25 -9.20
C GLN A 215 -19.12 18.69 -8.70
N GLN A 216 -18.12 18.98 -7.87
CA GLN A 216 -17.84 20.32 -7.38
C GLN A 216 -17.59 21.31 -8.53
N HIS A 217 -16.77 20.90 -9.50
CA HIS A 217 -16.49 21.73 -10.68
C HIS A 217 -17.76 22.06 -11.48
N ARG A 218 -18.67 21.10 -11.68
CA ARG A 218 -19.95 21.35 -12.38
C ARG A 218 -20.83 22.34 -11.62
N LEU A 219 -20.89 22.26 -10.30
CA LEU A 219 -21.66 23.19 -9.47
C LEU A 219 -21.08 24.61 -9.55
N ASP A 220 -19.76 24.74 -9.51
CA ASP A 220 -19.08 26.03 -9.65
C ASP A 220 -19.35 26.68 -11.01
N VAL A 221 -19.26 25.92 -12.09
CA VAL A 221 -19.59 26.41 -13.44
C VAL A 221 -21.06 26.84 -13.52
N THR A 222 -21.97 26.07 -12.94
CA THR A 222 -23.40 26.41 -12.90
C THR A 222 -23.64 27.72 -12.16
N ARG A 223 -23.01 27.89 -10.99
CA ARG A 223 -23.08 29.12 -10.19
C ARG A 223 -22.55 30.33 -10.98
N GLN A 224 -21.38 30.21 -11.59
CA GLN A 224 -20.79 31.29 -12.40
C GLN A 224 -21.69 31.70 -13.57
N LEU A 225 -22.32 30.73 -14.25
CA LEU A 225 -23.27 31.01 -15.33
C LEU A 225 -24.53 31.71 -14.83
N THR A 226 -25.07 31.30 -13.68
CA THR A 226 -26.24 31.97 -13.08
C THR A 226 -25.92 33.41 -12.66
N GLU A 227 -24.77 33.64 -12.03
CA GLU A 227 -24.33 34.98 -11.63
C GLU A 227 -24.04 35.88 -12.85
N ALA A 228 -23.48 35.32 -13.93
CA ALA A 228 -23.27 36.06 -15.17
C ALA A 228 -24.60 36.48 -15.82
N ARG A 229 -25.57 35.57 -15.91
CA ARG A 229 -26.91 35.87 -16.42
C ARG A 229 -27.63 36.93 -15.58
N ALA A 230 -27.52 36.85 -14.25
CA ALA A 230 -28.10 37.85 -13.35
C ALA A 230 -27.48 39.24 -13.57
N ARG A 231 -26.15 39.31 -13.75
CA ARG A 231 -25.44 40.56 -14.08
C ARG A 231 -25.88 41.14 -15.42
N GLU A 232 -26.02 40.31 -16.45
CA GLU A 232 -26.49 40.74 -17.78
C GLU A 232 -27.93 41.26 -17.74
N ALA A 233 -28.83 40.60 -17.00
CA ALA A 233 -30.21 41.05 -16.84
C ALA A 233 -30.31 42.39 -16.11
N ALA A 234 -29.54 42.57 -15.02
CA ALA A 234 -29.48 43.83 -14.29
C ALA A 234 -28.95 44.98 -15.15
N ALA A 235 -27.92 44.74 -15.96
CA ALA A 235 -27.34 45.74 -16.85
C ALA A 235 -28.32 46.18 -17.96
N ARG A 236 -29.17 45.27 -18.47
CA ARG A 236 -30.20 45.60 -19.48
C ARG A 236 -31.32 46.45 -18.90
N TYR A 237 -31.80 46.14 -17.70
CA TYR A 237 -32.87 46.91 -17.04
C TYR A 237 -32.43 48.31 -16.59
N SER A 238 -31.13 48.56 -16.37
CA SER A 238 -30.64 49.90 -16.01
C SER A 238 -30.34 50.80 -17.20
N SER A 239 -30.39 50.28 -18.43
CA SER A 239 -30.08 51.02 -19.68
C SER A 239 -31.32 51.46 -20.47
N GLU A 240 -32.52 51.20 -19.94
CA GLU A 240 -33.83 51.59 -20.48
C GLU A 240 -34.43 52.72 -19.61
#